data_AF-A0A522WZ49-F1
#
_entry.id   AF-A0A522WZ49-F1
#
_cell.length_a   1.000
_cell.length_b   1.000
_cell.length_c   1.000
_cell.angle_alpha   90.00
_cell.angle_beta   90.00
_cell.angle_gamma   90.00
#
_symmetry.space_group_name_H-M   'P 1'
#
loop_
_entity.id
_entity.type
_entity.pdbx_description
1 polymer ?
#
loop_
_entity_poly.entity_id
_entity_poly.type
_entity_poly.pdbx_seq_one_letter_code
_entity_poly.pdbx_strand_id
1 'polypeptide(L)'
;MVPPEHKEVAFVDSSVADWQGLVDGLRPGVEVVMLDAGRDGLAQMAEWAETHSGYDAIHVLSHGGEGMLELGTTLLTDATMANRQAELSNIGHALTEGGDILVYGCDVGKGADGLMFIGDLAAATQAEVAASDDVTGSADQGGNWTLERSTGAIEAGALASQSWDTAWAHPQQRVSIDSAITRAVARAFRWRRQLESGRHTSINELAKADKIDRGYVSKVLRLTLLAPDIVEAILAGRQPEGLKLADLLEPFPVDWAEQRDIFGMTVRCP
;
A
#
# COMPACT_ATOMS: atom_id res chain seq x y z
N MET A 1 -40.28 -8.12 -7.92
CA MET A 1 -39.45 -7.10 -7.24
C MET A 1 -38.04 -7.34 -7.75
N VAL A 2 -37.55 -6.46 -8.62
CA VAL A 2 -36.14 -6.52 -9.04
C VAL A 2 -35.34 -6.12 -7.78
N PRO A 3 -34.39 -6.93 -7.29
CA PRO A 3 -33.54 -6.51 -6.19
C PRO A 3 -32.87 -5.18 -6.56
N PRO A 4 -32.67 -4.24 -5.62
CA PRO A 4 -31.99 -2.99 -5.92
C PRO A 4 -30.64 -3.30 -6.59
N GLU A 5 -30.33 -2.60 -7.69
CA GLU A 5 -29.00 -2.70 -8.31
C GLU A 5 -27.98 -2.19 -7.29
N HIS A 6 -27.09 -3.08 -6.84
CA HIS A 6 -25.97 -2.71 -6.00
C HIS A 6 -25.04 -1.79 -6.79
N LYS A 7 -24.70 -0.63 -6.22
CA LYS A 7 -23.86 0.37 -6.88
C LYS A 7 -22.43 0.24 -6.37
N GLU A 8 -21.55 -0.29 -7.20
CA GLU A 8 -20.16 -0.60 -6.83
C GLU A 8 -19.17 0.14 -7.75
N VAL A 9 -18.01 0.53 -7.21
CA VAL A 9 -16.91 1.08 -7.98
C VAL A 9 -15.61 0.34 -7.70
N ALA A 10 -14.81 0.09 -8.73
CA ALA A 10 -13.47 -0.44 -8.65
C ALA A 10 -12.45 0.61 -9.08
N PHE A 11 -11.64 1.06 -8.13
CA PHE A 11 -10.43 1.82 -8.40
C PHE A 11 -9.29 0.87 -8.73
N VAL A 12 -8.70 1.05 -9.91
CA VAL A 12 -7.62 0.20 -10.40
C VAL A 12 -6.38 1.06 -10.59
N ASP A 13 -5.34 0.78 -9.81
CA ASP A 13 -4.06 1.44 -9.96
C ASP A 13 -3.35 0.95 -11.24
N SER A 14 -3.02 1.89 -12.11
CA SER A 14 -2.36 1.59 -13.39
C SER A 14 -0.91 1.06 -13.24
N SER A 15 -0.34 1.11 -12.03
CA SER A 15 0.92 0.44 -11.69
C SER A 15 0.77 -1.07 -11.47
N VAL A 16 -0.45 -1.59 -11.32
CA VAL A 16 -0.71 -3.03 -11.25
C VAL A 16 -0.47 -3.66 -12.63
N ALA A 17 0.35 -4.71 -12.66
CA ALA A 17 0.64 -5.43 -13.88
C ALA A 17 -0.64 -6.09 -14.43
N ASP A 18 -0.85 -5.98 -15.74
CA ASP A 18 -2.04 -6.55 -16.42
C ASP A 18 -3.37 -6.07 -15.83
N TRP A 19 -3.45 -4.80 -15.41
CA TRP A 19 -4.69 -4.19 -14.94
C TRP A 19 -5.84 -4.30 -15.96
N GLN A 20 -5.53 -4.41 -17.25
CA GLN A 20 -6.51 -4.59 -18.32
C GLN A 20 -7.25 -5.93 -18.17
N GLY A 21 -6.52 -7.01 -17.90
CA GLY A 21 -7.11 -8.32 -17.59
C GLY A 21 -7.94 -8.30 -16.30
N LEU A 22 -7.55 -7.50 -15.30
CA LEU A 22 -8.36 -7.32 -14.08
C LEU A 22 -9.70 -6.66 -14.39
N VAL A 23 -9.68 -5.57 -15.18
CA VAL A 23 -10.90 -4.84 -15.59
C VAL A 23 -11.82 -5.73 -16.42
N ASP A 24 -11.27 -6.49 -17.37
CA ASP A 24 -12.04 -7.43 -18.21
C ASP A 24 -12.70 -8.55 -17.40
N GLY A 25 -12.15 -8.89 -16.23
CA GLY A 25 -12.66 -9.92 -15.33
C GLY A 25 -13.73 -9.45 -14.34
N LEU A 26 -13.97 -8.14 -14.22
CA LEU A 26 -14.92 -7.60 -13.25
C LEU A 26 -16.37 -8.00 -13.58
N ARG A 27 -17.19 -8.13 -12.54
CA ARG A 27 -18.63 -8.38 -12.72
C ARG A 27 -19.26 -7.24 -13.53
N PRO A 28 -20.19 -7.55 -14.45
CA PRO A 28 -20.98 -6.53 -15.11
C PRO A 28 -21.70 -5.65 -14.08
N GLY A 29 -21.65 -4.34 -14.27
CA GLY A 29 -22.32 -3.37 -13.39
C GLY A 29 -21.41 -2.65 -12.38
N VAL A 30 -20.15 -3.09 -12.22
CA VAL A 30 -19.14 -2.37 -11.42
C VAL A 30 -18.58 -1.21 -12.24
N GLU A 31 -18.66 0.01 -11.72
CA GLU A 31 -18.00 1.17 -12.32
C GLU A 31 -16.48 1.03 -12.19
N VAL A 32 -15.71 1.38 -13.22
CA VAL A 32 -14.24 1.26 -13.18
C VAL A 32 -13.62 2.64 -13.28
N VAL A 33 -12.77 2.97 -12.31
CA VAL A 33 -12.01 4.21 -12.28
C VAL A 33 -10.52 3.88 -12.27
N MET A 34 -9.79 4.32 -13.29
CA MET A 34 -8.35 4.14 -13.37
C MET A 34 -7.63 5.21 -12.54
N LEU A 35 -6.75 4.80 -11.63
CA LEU A 35 -5.84 5.70 -10.93
C LEU A 35 -4.55 5.86 -11.74
N ASP A 36 -4.16 7.11 -11.99
CA ASP A 36 -2.87 7.43 -12.61
C ASP A 36 -1.74 7.18 -11.60
N ALA A 37 -0.84 6.26 -11.95
CA ALA A 37 0.29 5.88 -11.11
C ALA A 37 1.29 7.04 -10.85
N GLY A 38 1.30 8.05 -11.72
CA GLY A 38 2.16 9.24 -11.60
C GLY A 38 1.58 10.35 -10.71
N ARG A 39 0.38 10.17 -10.16
CA ARG A 39 -0.32 11.14 -9.32
C ARG A 39 -0.67 10.54 -7.95
N ASP A 40 -1.02 11.40 -7.02
CA ASP A 40 -1.53 10.99 -5.70
C ASP A 40 -2.88 10.26 -5.88
N GLY A 41 -2.89 8.93 -5.69
CA GLY A 41 -4.07 8.10 -5.92
C GLY A 41 -5.19 8.34 -4.91
N LEU A 42 -4.83 8.63 -3.65
CA LEU A 42 -5.83 8.96 -2.63
C LEU A 42 -6.54 10.29 -2.93
N ALA A 43 -5.78 11.29 -3.39
CA ALA A 43 -6.37 12.55 -3.83
C ALA A 43 -7.29 12.36 -5.06
N GLN A 44 -6.94 11.49 -6.00
CA GLN A 44 -7.79 11.15 -7.15
C GLN A 44 -9.11 10.49 -6.71
N MET A 45 -9.06 9.55 -5.75
CA MET A 45 -10.26 8.94 -5.18
C MET A 45 -11.14 9.96 -4.46
N ALA A 46 -10.53 10.87 -3.69
CA ALA A 46 -11.26 11.92 -3.01
C ALA A 46 -11.88 12.93 -3.98
N GLU A 47 -11.19 13.31 -5.05
CA GLU A 47 -11.72 14.15 -6.13
C GLU A 47 -12.93 13.48 -6.81
N TRP A 48 -12.83 12.18 -7.08
CA TRP A 48 -13.98 11.40 -7.59
C TRP A 48 -15.15 11.45 -6.60
N ALA A 49 -14.91 11.29 -5.31
CA ALA A 49 -15.95 11.26 -4.29
C ALA A 49 -16.73 12.58 -4.14
N GLU A 50 -16.20 13.72 -4.61
CA GLU A 50 -16.90 15.01 -4.55
C GLU A 50 -18.21 15.03 -5.35
N THR A 51 -18.31 14.22 -6.41
CA THR A 51 -19.48 14.18 -7.30
C THR A 51 -20.20 12.82 -7.28
N HIS A 52 -19.74 11.88 -6.47
CA HIS A 52 -20.20 10.50 -6.47
C HIS A 52 -20.68 10.10 -5.08
N SER A 53 -21.90 9.56 -5.00
CA SER A 53 -22.50 9.11 -3.74
C SER A 53 -23.43 7.92 -3.94
N GLY A 54 -23.78 7.26 -2.84
CA GLY A 54 -24.71 6.15 -2.79
C GLY A 54 -24.13 4.84 -3.32
N TYR A 55 -22.84 4.60 -3.12
CA TYR A 55 -22.17 3.35 -3.46
C TYR A 55 -22.25 2.37 -2.29
N ASP A 56 -22.56 1.12 -2.57
CA ASP A 56 -22.59 0.03 -1.58
C ASP A 56 -21.18 -0.54 -1.34
N ALA A 57 -20.29 -0.44 -2.33
CA ALA A 57 -18.91 -0.85 -2.17
C ALA A 57 -17.92 -0.02 -2.99
N ILE A 58 -16.75 0.21 -2.40
CA ILE A 58 -15.54 0.69 -3.07
C ILE A 58 -14.52 -0.44 -3.06
N HIS A 59 -14.12 -0.90 -4.24
CA HIS A 59 -13.04 -1.85 -4.43
C HIS A 59 -11.77 -1.10 -4.82
N VAL A 60 -10.64 -1.46 -4.22
CA VAL A 60 -9.34 -0.83 -4.49
C VAL A 60 -8.35 -1.91 -4.89
N LEU A 61 -7.96 -1.95 -6.15
CA LEU A 61 -7.00 -2.89 -6.70
C LEU A 61 -5.67 -2.17 -6.87
N SER A 62 -4.71 -2.50 -6.00
CA SER A 62 -3.40 -1.85 -5.99
C SER A 62 -2.31 -2.74 -5.39
N HIS A 63 -1.08 -2.23 -5.35
CA HIS A 63 0.01 -2.85 -4.59
C HIS A 63 -0.14 -2.55 -3.09
N GLY A 64 0.43 -3.43 -2.27
CA GLY A 64 0.43 -3.28 -0.83
C GLY A 64 1.48 -4.12 -0.15
N GLY A 65 1.47 -4.05 1.17
CA GLY A 65 2.21 -4.93 2.07
C GLY A 65 1.68 -4.79 3.48
N GLU A 66 2.29 -5.49 4.43
CA GLU A 66 1.85 -5.49 5.84
C GLU A 66 1.65 -4.06 6.40
N GLY A 67 0.39 -3.67 6.62
CA GLY A 67 0.00 -2.36 7.14
C GLY A 67 0.24 -1.18 6.18
N MET A 68 0.32 -1.43 4.87
CA MET A 68 0.55 -0.39 3.86
C MET A 68 -0.21 -0.63 2.57
N LEU A 69 -0.69 0.45 1.95
CA LEU A 69 -1.34 0.44 0.65
C LEU A 69 -0.71 1.50 -0.26
N GLU A 70 -0.35 1.12 -1.48
CA GLU A 70 0.16 2.04 -2.49
C GLU A 70 -1.01 2.54 -3.35
N LEU A 71 -1.06 3.84 -3.64
CA LEU A 71 -2.10 4.48 -4.46
C LEU A 71 -1.43 5.56 -5.32
N GLY A 72 -1.05 5.19 -6.54
CA GLY A 72 -0.18 5.95 -7.42
C GLY A 72 1.12 6.36 -6.71
N THR A 73 1.34 7.66 -6.53
CA THR A 73 2.53 8.16 -5.82
C THR A 73 2.40 8.16 -4.30
N THR A 74 1.24 7.77 -3.76
CA THR A 74 0.92 7.85 -2.33
C THR A 74 1.12 6.51 -1.65
N LEU A 75 1.80 6.53 -0.51
CA LEU A 75 1.89 5.39 0.40
C LEU A 75 1.00 5.65 1.62
N LEU A 76 -0.10 4.93 1.71
CA LEU A 76 -0.98 4.97 2.86
C LEU A 76 -0.48 3.99 3.93
N THR A 77 -0.32 4.50 5.15
CA THR A 77 0.12 3.79 6.36
C THR A 77 -0.55 4.47 7.55
N ASP A 78 -0.51 3.88 8.75
CA ASP A 78 -1.03 4.52 9.97
C ASP A 78 -0.44 5.94 10.19
N ALA A 79 0.82 6.14 9.82
CA ALA A 79 1.51 7.41 9.99
C ALA A 79 1.04 8.48 8.99
N THR A 80 0.74 8.07 7.76
CA THR A 80 0.33 9.00 6.69
C THR A 80 -1.17 9.27 6.73
N MET A 81 -2.01 8.31 7.17
CA MET A 81 -3.46 8.47 7.30
C MET A 81 -3.86 9.66 8.18
N ALA A 82 -3.15 9.89 9.29
CA ALA A 82 -3.45 10.99 10.22
C ALA A 82 -3.50 12.37 9.55
N ASN A 83 -2.73 12.55 8.46
CA ASN A 83 -2.67 13.81 7.70
C ASN A 83 -3.60 13.83 6.47
N ARG A 84 -4.34 12.73 6.22
CA ARG A 84 -5.20 12.55 5.03
C ARG A 84 -6.67 12.31 5.41
N GLN A 85 -7.05 12.70 6.62
CA GLN A 85 -8.38 12.46 7.18
C GLN A 85 -9.49 13.13 6.37
N ALA A 86 -9.22 14.27 5.74
CA ALA A 86 -10.19 14.97 4.90
C ALA A 86 -10.51 14.17 3.64
N GLU A 87 -9.48 13.67 2.95
CA GLU A 87 -9.65 12.81 1.77
C GLU A 87 -10.36 11.49 2.12
N LEU A 88 -9.93 10.83 3.20
CA LEU A 88 -10.53 9.57 3.65
C LEU A 88 -12.00 9.73 4.05
N SER A 89 -12.33 10.81 4.78
CA SER A 89 -13.73 11.12 5.11
C SER A 89 -14.55 11.42 3.86
N ASN A 90 -13.98 12.11 2.86
CA ASN A 90 -14.71 12.39 1.62
C ASN A 90 -15.00 11.11 0.82
N ILE A 91 -14.03 10.20 0.74
CA ILE A 91 -14.21 8.88 0.13
C ILE A 91 -15.30 8.09 0.87
N GLY A 92 -15.28 8.13 2.20
CA GLY A 92 -16.32 7.54 3.05
C GLY A 92 -17.73 8.06 2.76
N HIS A 93 -17.89 9.38 2.54
CA HIS A 93 -19.19 9.98 2.20
C HIS A 93 -19.76 9.55 0.85
N ALA A 94 -18.94 8.99 -0.05
CA ALA A 94 -19.44 8.43 -1.29
C ALA A 94 -20.22 7.11 -1.07
N LEU A 95 -19.97 6.42 0.04
CA LEU A 95 -20.63 5.18 0.40
C LEU A 95 -22.02 5.41 1.00
N THR A 96 -22.89 4.40 0.92
CA THR A 96 -24.13 4.30 1.69
C THR A 96 -23.84 4.02 3.17
N GLU A 97 -24.85 4.16 4.02
CA GLU A 97 -24.75 3.71 5.41
C GLU A 97 -24.57 2.18 5.43
N GLY A 98 -23.42 1.72 5.89
CA GLY A 98 -23.03 0.30 5.83
C GLY A 98 -22.33 -0.12 4.55
N GLY A 99 -21.89 0.83 3.71
CA GLY A 99 -21.07 0.53 2.55
C GLY A 99 -19.66 0.06 2.92
N ASP A 100 -19.09 -0.80 2.08
CA ASP A 100 -17.83 -1.49 2.35
C ASP A 100 -16.67 -0.93 1.52
N ILE A 101 -15.44 -1.03 2.05
CA ILE A 101 -14.20 -0.82 1.31
C ILE A 101 -13.42 -2.13 1.25
N LEU A 102 -13.17 -2.60 0.04
CA LEU A 102 -12.49 -3.86 -0.23
C LEU A 102 -11.12 -3.57 -0.86
N VAL A 103 -10.05 -3.82 -0.10
CA VAL A 103 -8.67 -3.53 -0.50
C VAL A 103 -7.99 -4.81 -1.01
N TYR A 104 -7.80 -4.87 -2.32
CA TYR A 104 -7.07 -5.92 -3.02
C TYR A 104 -5.62 -5.48 -3.21
N GLY A 105 -4.83 -5.62 -2.14
CA GLY A 105 -3.37 -5.45 -2.16
C GLY A 105 -2.71 -6.55 -1.34
N CYS A 106 -1.55 -7.01 -1.79
CA CYS A 106 -0.83 -8.11 -1.13
C CYS A 106 -0.51 -7.79 0.33
N ASP A 107 -0.76 -8.74 1.23
CA ASP A 107 -0.39 -8.70 2.65
C ASP A 107 -0.92 -7.48 3.45
N VAL A 108 -1.85 -6.67 2.92
CA VAL A 108 -2.30 -5.40 3.55
C VAL A 108 -2.85 -5.62 4.95
N GLY A 109 -3.70 -6.62 5.13
CA GLY A 109 -4.33 -7.00 6.41
C GLY A 109 -3.47 -7.94 7.26
N LYS A 110 -2.24 -8.25 6.85
CA LYS A 110 -1.40 -9.25 7.53
C LYS A 110 -0.91 -8.77 8.89
N GLY A 111 -0.80 -9.72 9.83
CA GLY A 111 -0.21 -9.45 11.14
C GLY A 111 -0.99 -8.44 11.99
N ALA A 112 -0.38 -7.98 13.07
CA ALA A 112 -0.99 -6.99 13.95
C ALA A 112 -1.00 -5.59 13.32
N ASP A 113 0.02 -5.28 12.51
CA ASP A 113 0.15 -3.97 11.85
C ASP A 113 -0.92 -3.83 10.75
N GLY A 114 -1.19 -4.88 9.96
CA GLY A 114 -2.28 -4.87 8.99
C GLY A 114 -3.67 -4.75 9.61
N LEU A 115 -3.89 -5.38 10.77
CA LEU A 115 -5.14 -5.22 11.53
C LEU A 115 -5.33 -3.79 12.06
N MET A 116 -4.26 -3.14 12.53
CA MET A 116 -4.32 -1.75 12.93
C MET A 116 -4.61 -0.84 11.73
N PHE A 117 -3.93 -1.06 10.62
CA PHE A 117 -4.11 -0.31 9.38
C PHE A 117 -5.56 -0.34 8.89
N ILE A 118 -6.17 -1.53 8.78
CA ILE A 118 -7.58 -1.63 8.33
C ILE A 118 -8.55 -1.00 9.33
N GLY A 119 -8.25 -1.07 10.64
CA GLY A 119 -9.04 -0.44 11.69
C GLY A 119 -9.00 1.09 11.64
N ASP A 120 -7.81 1.66 11.45
CA ASP A 120 -7.62 3.10 11.31
C ASP A 120 -8.25 3.60 9.99
N LEU A 121 -8.15 2.82 8.91
CA LEU A 121 -8.81 3.13 7.65
C LEU A 121 -10.34 3.13 7.80
N ALA A 122 -10.90 2.11 8.45
CA ALA A 122 -12.34 2.01 8.73
C ALA A 122 -12.85 3.18 9.59
N ALA A 123 -12.08 3.55 10.62
CA ALA A 123 -12.42 4.70 11.45
C ALA A 123 -12.37 6.01 10.66
N ALA A 124 -11.40 6.16 9.75
CA ALA A 124 -11.22 7.38 8.98
C ALA A 124 -12.29 7.56 7.89
N THR A 125 -12.75 6.47 7.27
CA THR A 125 -13.78 6.48 6.21
C THR A 125 -15.19 6.28 6.76
N GLN A 126 -15.33 5.88 8.03
CA GLN A 126 -16.61 5.46 8.63
C GLN A 126 -17.28 4.31 7.88
N ALA A 127 -16.48 3.47 7.22
CA ALA A 127 -16.91 2.31 6.47
C ALA A 127 -16.32 1.03 7.07
N GLU A 128 -16.88 -0.12 6.73
CA GLU A 128 -16.23 -1.38 7.04
C GLU A 128 -15.14 -1.66 6.00
N VAL A 129 -13.99 -2.16 6.45
CA VAL A 129 -12.84 -2.39 5.59
C VAL A 129 -12.48 -3.86 5.62
N ALA A 130 -12.28 -4.43 4.44
CA ALA A 130 -11.69 -5.74 4.25
C ALA A 130 -10.41 -5.65 3.43
N ALA A 131 -9.42 -6.45 3.80
CA ALA A 131 -8.15 -6.53 3.10
C ALA A 131 -7.62 -7.96 3.13
N SER A 132 -6.79 -8.31 2.14
CA SER A 132 -6.13 -9.62 2.11
C SER A 132 -4.97 -9.68 3.10
N ASP A 133 -4.76 -10.84 3.72
CA ASP A 133 -3.60 -11.15 4.55
C ASP A 133 -2.51 -11.98 3.84
N ASP A 134 -2.72 -12.26 2.56
CA ASP A 134 -1.84 -13.02 1.68
C ASP A 134 -1.65 -12.32 0.31
N VAL A 135 -1.12 -13.05 -0.68
CA VAL A 135 -0.98 -12.50 -2.04
C VAL A 135 -2.38 -12.40 -2.64
N THR A 136 -2.83 -11.22 -3.04
CA THR A 136 -4.09 -11.12 -3.80
C THR A 136 -3.83 -11.54 -5.24
N GLY A 137 -4.61 -12.51 -5.75
CA GLY A 137 -4.39 -13.02 -7.11
C GLY A 137 -4.84 -14.46 -7.34
N SER A 138 -4.32 -15.07 -8.40
CA SER A 138 -4.65 -16.46 -8.79
C SER A 138 -4.13 -17.50 -7.78
N ALA A 139 -4.95 -18.53 -7.54
CA ALA A 139 -4.65 -19.69 -6.70
C ALA A 139 -3.36 -20.44 -7.12
N ASP A 140 -2.99 -20.35 -8.40
CA ASP A 140 -1.78 -20.98 -8.95
C ASP A 140 -0.48 -20.25 -8.56
N GLN A 141 -0.58 -19.04 -7.99
CA GLN A 141 0.54 -18.26 -7.45
C GLN A 141 0.53 -18.20 -5.91
N GLY A 142 -0.33 -19.02 -5.28
CA GLY A 142 -0.48 -19.08 -3.83
C GLY A 142 -1.25 -17.89 -3.24
N GLY A 143 -1.98 -17.17 -4.08
CA GLY A 143 -2.83 -16.04 -3.70
C GLY A 143 -4.29 -16.28 -4.01
N ASN A 144 -5.19 -15.53 -3.40
CA ASN A 144 -6.62 -15.72 -3.63
C ASN A 144 -7.38 -14.37 -3.55
N TRP A 145 -8.64 -14.33 -4.01
CA TRP A 145 -9.46 -13.10 -4.02
C TRP A 145 -10.31 -12.93 -2.77
N THR A 146 -10.08 -13.77 -1.77
CA THR A 146 -10.66 -13.65 -0.44
C THR A 146 -9.98 -12.50 0.28
N LEU A 147 -10.77 -11.78 1.06
CA LEU A 147 -10.26 -10.80 2.00
C LEU A 147 -10.42 -11.45 3.37
N GLU A 148 -9.33 -12.02 3.88
CA GLU A 148 -9.31 -12.84 5.08
C GLU A 148 -9.41 -12.01 6.36
N ARG A 149 -9.34 -10.68 6.24
CA ARG A 149 -9.44 -9.75 7.36
C ARG A 149 -10.48 -8.69 7.08
N SER A 150 -11.34 -8.46 8.08
CA SER A 150 -12.36 -7.42 8.05
C SER A 150 -12.47 -6.75 9.43
N THR A 151 -12.90 -5.48 9.43
CA THR A 151 -13.24 -4.73 10.65
C THR A 151 -14.70 -4.95 11.11
N GLY A 152 -15.50 -5.65 10.30
CA GLY A 152 -16.94 -5.88 10.50
C GLY A 152 -17.51 -6.98 9.59
N ALA A 153 -18.83 -6.97 9.43
CA ALA A 153 -19.56 -7.87 8.55
C ALA A 153 -19.64 -7.28 7.14
N ILE A 154 -18.78 -7.75 6.25
CA ILE A 154 -18.75 -7.30 4.85
C ILE A 154 -19.99 -7.87 4.13
N GLU A 155 -20.88 -6.98 3.71
CA GLU A 155 -22.12 -7.30 2.99
C GLU A 155 -21.87 -7.38 1.48
N ALA A 156 -20.81 -6.73 0.98
CA ALA A 156 -20.39 -6.77 -0.41
C ALA A 156 -19.74 -8.10 -0.80
N GLY A 157 -20.19 -8.68 -1.92
CA GLY A 157 -19.61 -9.92 -2.46
C GLY A 157 -18.24 -9.68 -3.12
N ALA A 158 -17.25 -10.52 -2.81
CA ALA A 158 -15.91 -10.47 -3.42
C ALA A 158 -15.96 -10.40 -4.96
N LEU A 159 -15.17 -9.51 -5.58
CA LEU A 159 -15.24 -9.13 -7.00
C LEU A 159 -15.20 -10.27 -8.04
N ALA A 160 -14.65 -11.44 -7.71
CA ALA A 160 -14.39 -12.50 -8.69
C ALA A 160 -15.64 -13.33 -9.06
N SER A 161 -15.82 -13.61 -10.35
CA SER A 161 -16.74 -14.65 -10.85
C SER A 161 -16.04 -16.02 -10.87
N GLN A 162 -16.79 -17.12 -10.78
CA GLN A 162 -16.33 -18.52 -10.62
C GLN A 162 -15.44 -19.11 -11.76
N SER A 163 -14.86 -18.30 -12.65
CA SER A 163 -14.24 -18.75 -13.92
C SER A 163 -12.78 -18.33 -14.10
N TRP A 164 -12.04 -18.12 -13.00
CA TRP A 164 -10.69 -17.56 -13.03
C TRP A 164 -9.56 -18.63 -13.03
N ASP A 165 -9.91 -19.92 -13.02
CA ASP A 165 -8.95 -21.04 -12.89
C ASP A 165 -8.18 -21.40 -14.18
N THR A 166 -8.40 -20.73 -15.33
CA THR A 166 -7.85 -21.23 -16.61
C THR A 166 -7.07 -20.23 -17.46
N ALA A 167 -6.98 -18.96 -17.06
CA ALA A 167 -6.63 -17.92 -18.03
C ALA A 167 -5.15 -17.51 -18.10
N TRP A 168 -4.25 -17.82 -17.14
CA TRP A 168 -2.85 -17.38 -17.25
C TRP A 168 -1.78 -18.38 -16.79
N ALA A 169 -1.05 -18.93 -17.76
CA ALA A 169 0.23 -19.63 -17.62
C ALA A 169 1.36 -18.93 -18.43
N HIS A 170 1.51 -17.60 -18.27
CA HIS A 170 2.60 -16.85 -18.93
C HIS A 170 3.43 -16.01 -17.93
N PRO A 171 4.78 -16.01 -18.07
CA PRO A 171 5.69 -15.50 -17.06
C PRO A 171 5.70 -13.97 -17.00
N GLN A 172 5.44 -13.42 -15.82
CA GLN A 172 5.52 -11.99 -15.55
C GLN A 172 6.96 -11.47 -15.63
N GLN A 173 7.21 -10.52 -16.52
CA GLN A 173 8.45 -9.76 -16.59
C GLN A 173 8.30 -8.50 -15.72
N ARG A 174 8.88 -8.57 -14.50
CA ARG A 174 8.96 -7.50 -13.51
C ARG A 174 9.49 -6.19 -14.11
N VAL A 175 8.69 -5.15 -14.14
CA VAL A 175 9.18 -3.76 -14.12
C VAL A 175 8.79 -3.22 -12.74
N SER A 176 9.68 -3.38 -11.76
CA SER A 176 9.36 -3.18 -10.35
C SER A 176 9.83 -1.81 -9.83
N ILE A 177 8.90 -1.00 -9.31
CA ILE A 177 9.17 0.04 -8.28
C ILE A 177 9.65 -0.60 -6.96
N ASP A 178 9.55 -1.92 -6.87
CA ASP A 178 9.93 -2.77 -5.76
C ASP A 178 11.46 -2.91 -5.60
N SER A 179 12.13 -1.77 -5.47
CA SER A 179 13.57 -1.70 -5.22
C SER A 179 13.85 -2.19 -3.79
N ALA A 180 14.90 -3.00 -3.64
CA ALA A 180 15.36 -3.45 -2.33
C ALA A 180 15.66 -2.26 -1.38
N ILE A 181 15.97 -1.09 -1.95
CA ILE A 181 16.22 0.16 -1.24
C ILE A 181 14.95 0.70 -0.58
N THR A 182 13.85 0.78 -1.34
CA THR A 182 12.55 1.28 -0.85
C THR A 182 12.07 0.47 0.36
N ARG A 183 12.09 -0.87 0.25
CA ARG A 183 11.73 -1.76 1.37
C ARG A 183 12.65 -1.61 2.57
N ALA A 184 13.94 -1.37 2.35
CA ALA A 184 14.89 -1.18 3.46
C ALA A 184 14.65 0.13 4.20
N VAL A 185 14.38 1.23 3.49
CA VAL A 185 14.07 2.53 4.10
C VAL A 185 12.76 2.46 4.89
N ALA A 186 11.68 1.92 4.31
CA ALA A 186 10.42 1.74 5.03
C ALA A 186 10.60 0.92 6.33
N ARG A 187 11.35 -0.19 6.24
CA ARG A 187 11.66 -1.05 7.39
C ARG A 187 12.47 -0.32 8.46
N ALA A 188 13.40 0.55 8.09
CA ALA A 188 14.21 1.33 9.02
C ALA A 188 13.35 2.25 9.90
N PHE A 189 12.46 3.02 9.29
CA PHE A 189 11.56 3.93 10.02
C PHE A 189 10.54 3.18 10.87
N ARG A 190 10.03 2.04 10.37
CA ARG A 190 9.18 1.13 11.16
C ARG A 190 9.88 0.65 12.42
N TRP A 191 11.09 0.11 12.30
CA TRP A 191 11.86 -0.39 13.43
C TRP A 191 12.23 0.69 14.44
N ARG A 192 12.56 1.90 13.96
CA ARG A 192 12.77 3.05 14.84
C ARG A 192 11.51 3.35 15.66
N ARG A 193 10.32 3.38 15.04
CA ARG A 193 9.05 3.60 15.75
C ARG A 193 8.78 2.52 16.80
N GLN A 194 9.05 1.24 16.50
CA GLN A 194 8.85 0.14 17.45
C GLN A 194 9.79 0.22 18.67
N LEU A 195 11.02 0.70 18.47
CA LEU A 195 11.97 0.95 19.56
C LEU A 195 11.58 2.18 20.39
N GLU A 196 11.19 3.27 19.73
CA GLU A 196 10.75 4.51 20.38
C GLU A 196 9.44 4.32 21.17
N SER A 197 8.53 3.48 20.67
CA SER A 197 7.27 3.15 21.36
C SER A 197 7.44 2.13 22.49
N GLY A 198 8.64 1.58 22.68
CA GLY A 198 8.90 0.52 23.66
C GLY A 198 8.25 -0.83 23.33
N ARG A 199 7.73 -1.03 22.10
CA ARG A 199 7.20 -2.32 21.63
C ARG A 199 8.30 -3.38 21.59
N HIS A 200 9.51 -2.96 21.24
CA HIS A 200 10.74 -3.70 21.50
C HIS A 200 11.67 -2.83 22.34
N THR A 201 12.22 -3.40 23.39
CA THR A 201 13.09 -2.67 24.33
C THR A 201 14.54 -2.57 23.83
N SER A 202 14.90 -3.36 22.82
CA SER A 202 16.25 -3.35 22.25
C SER A 202 16.29 -3.86 20.81
N ILE A 203 17.38 -3.53 20.10
CA ILE A 203 17.70 -4.07 18.77
C ILE A 203 17.79 -5.61 18.81
N ASN A 204 18.24 -6.20 19.92
CA ASN A 204 18.34 -7.67 20.05
C ASN A 204 16.96 -8.33 20.08
N GLU A 205 16.02 -7.71 20.81
CA GLU A 205 14.65 -8.19 20.90
C GLU A 205 13.95 -8.07 19.55
N LEU A 206 14.11 -6.92 18.89
CA LEU A 206 13.60 -6.65 17.55
C LEU A 206 14.12 -7.67 16.53
N ALA A 207 15.44 -7.91 16.52
CA ALA A 207 16.09 -8.89 15.63
C ALA A 207 15.55 -10.31 15.85
N LYS A 208 15.30 -10.69 17.11
CA LYS A 208 14.74 -12.00 17.48
C LYS A 208 13.27 -12.12 17.06
N ALA A 209 12.47 -11.08 17.26
CA ALA A 209 11.06 -11.06 16.89
C ALA A 209 10.89 -11.22 15.37
N ASP A 210 11.66 -10.46 14.59
CA ASP A 210 11.57 -10.47 13.13
C ASP A 210 12.41 -11.59 12.48
N LYS A 211 13.11 -12.41 13.28
CA LYS A 211 14.02 -13.49 12.83
C LYS A 211 15.08 -12.99 11.83
N ILE A 212 15.64 -11.81 12.09
CA ILE A 212 16.64 -11.15 11.25
C ILE A 212 17.96 -11.02 12.02
N ASP A 213 19.08 -11.05 11.29
CA ASP A 213 20.40 -10.82 11.90
C ASP A 213 20.50 -9.42 12.55
N ARG A 214 20.97 -9.38 13.79
CA ARG A 214 21.15 -8.14 14.57
C ARG A 214 22.04 -7.12 13.84
N GLY A 215 23.10 -7.59 13.17
CA GLY A 215 23.99 -6.74 12.38
C GLY A 215 23.26 -6.08 11.22
N TYR A 216 22.43 -6.84 10.52
CA TYR A 216 21.55 -6.30 9.48
C TYR A 216 20.54 -5.28 10.03
N VAL A 217 19.88 -5.56 11.16
CA VAL A 217 18.97 -4.61 11.81
C VAL A 217 19.67 -3.28 12.09
N SER A 218 20.91 -3.35 12.61
CA SER A 218 21.71 -2.15 12.91
C SER A 218 22.07 -1.35 11.65
N LYS A 219 22.37 -2.03 10.54
CA LYS A 219 22.66 -1.36 9.25
C LYS A 219 21.42 -0.67 8.69
N VAL A 220 20.27 -1.33 8.72
CA VAL A 220 19.01 -0.78 8.23
C VAL A 220 18.52 0.38 9.11
N LEU A 221 18.61 0.27 10.43
CA LEU A 221 18.25 1.38 11.33
C LEU A 221 19.04 2.66 11.05
N ARG A 222 20.30 2.54 10.55
CA ARG A 222 21.09 3.69 10.13
C ARG A 222 20.43 4.49 9.01
N LEU A 223 19.62 3.87 8.16
CA LEU A 223 18.90 4.54 7.07
C LEU A 223 17.94 5.63 7.60
N THR A 224 17.55 5.59 8.88
CA THR A 224 16.80 6.69 9.52
C THR A 224 17.61 7.97 9.70
N LEU A 225 18.93 7.95 9.44
CA LEU A 225 19.83 9.09 9.46
C LEU A 225 20.05 9.71 8.07
N LEU A 226 19.42 9.15 7.03
CA LEU A 226 19.43 9.75 5.70
C LEU A 226 18.75 11.11 5.74
N ALA A 227 19.24 12.02 4.89
CA ALA A 227 18.63 13.32 4.71
C ALA A 227 17.16 13.16 4.24
N PRO A 228 16.23 13.99 4.73
CA PRO A 228 14.79 13.84 4.45
C PRO A 228 14.46 13.78 2.95
N ASP A 229 15.09 14.61 2.13
CA ASP A 229 14.90 14.66 0.68
C ASP A 229 15.39 13.39 -0.04
N ILE A 230 16.38 12.69 0.52
CA ILE A 230 16.87 11.41 0.01
C ILE A 230 15.87 10.30 0.31
N VAL A 231 15.35 10.29 1.54
CA VAL A 231 14.27 9.37 1.93
C VAL A 231 13.05 9.56 1.04
N GLU A 232 12.62 10.81 0.84
CA GLU A 232 11.50 11.15 -0.05
C GLU A 232 11.73 10.70 -1.49
N ALA A 233 12.93 10.93 -2.04
CA ALA A 233 13.25 10.49 -3.40
C ALA A 233 13.23 8.96 -3.52
N ILE A 234 13.79 8.25 -2.54
CA ILE A 234 13.77 6.78 -2.50
C ILE A 234 12.34 6.23 -2.41
N LEU A 235 11.53 6.77 -1.50
CA LEU A 235 10.16 6.31 -1.29
C LEU A 235 9.28 6.58 -2.51
N ALA A 236 9.59 7.63 -3.27
CA ALA A 236 8.87 7.97 -4.49
C ALA A 236 9.49 7.40 -5.78
N GLY A 237 10.47 6.49 -5.69
CA GLY A 237 11.10 5.88 -6.86
C GLY A 237 11.92 6.84 -7.71
N ARG A 238 12.26 8.03 -7.19
CA ARG A 238 13.02 9.10 -7.85
C ARG A 238 14.51 9.10 -7.49
N GLN A 239 14.99 8.05 -6.81
CA GLN A 239 16.42 7.91 -6.53
C GLN A 239 17.23 7.74 -7.83
N PRO A 240 18.52 8.11 -7.85
CA PRO A 240 19.36 7.91 -9.03
C PRO A 240 19.44 6.44 -9.46
N GLU A 241 19.39 6.16 -10.77
CA GLU A 241 19.36 4.79 -11.34
C GLU A 241 20.57 3.91 -10.94
N GLY A 242 21.68 4.53 -10.52
CA GLY A 242 22.88 3.83 -10.06
C GLY A 242 22.88 3.45 -8.58
N LEU A 243 21.97 4.00 -7.77
CA LEU A 243 21.93 3.77 -6.33
C LEU A 243 21.37 2.37 -6.04
N LYS A 244 22.11 1.56 -5.29
CA LYS A 244 21.72 0.21 -4.85
C LYS A 244 21.62 0.12 -3.34
N LEU A 245 20.91 -0.89 -2.85
CA LEU A 245 20.78 -1.13 -1.40
C LEU A 245 22.14 -1.35 -0.74
N ALA A 246 23.07 -2.02 -1.42
CA ALA A 246 24.41 -2.25 -0.90
C ALA A 246 25.12 -0.93 -0.53
N ASP A 247 24.94 0.11 -1.34
CA ASP A 247 25.56 1.42 -1.13
C ASP A 247 25.04 2.10 0.15
N LEU A 248 23.76 1.91 0.46
CA LEU A 248 23.11 2.47 1.66
C LEU A 248 23.38 1.67 2.93
N LEU A 249 23.74 0.39 2.81
CA LEU A 249 24.06 -0.47 3.94
C LEU A 249 25.52 -0.29 4.43
N GLU A 250 26.36 0.35 3.62
CA GLU A 250 27.69 0.79 4.05
C GLU A 250 27.61 1.99 5.02
N PRO A 251 28.62 2.24 5.85
CA PRO A 251 28.70 3.47 6.64
C PRO A 251 28.69 4.71 5.75
N PHE A 252 27.83 5.68 6.07
CA PHE A 252 27.72 6.96 5.38
C PHE A 252 27.78 8.12 6.39
N PRO A 253 28.20 9.32 5.97
CA PRO A 253 28.34 10.47 6.87
C PRO A 253 26.99 10.91 7.43
N VAL A 254 26.99 11.46 8.65
CA VAL A 254 25.79 12.07 9.24
C VAL A 254 25.49 13.45 8.65
N ASP A 255 26.46 14.06 7.98
CA ASP A 255 26.29 15.35 7.29
C ASP A 255 25.45 15.17 6.02
N TRP A 256 24.32 15.88 5.96
CA TRP A 256 23.37 15.75 4.86
C TRP A 256 23.86 16.34 3.53
N ALA A 257 24.78 17.30 3.53
CA ALA A 257 25.37 17.79 2.28
C ALA A 257 26.28 16.72 1.68
N GLU A 258 27.12 16.11 2.52
CA GLU A 258 28.01 15.03 2.11
C GLU A 258 27.23 13.78 1.65
N GLN A 259 26.11 13.45 2.30
CA GLN A 259 25.21 12.39 1.83
C GLN A 259 24.69 12.64 0.40
N ARG A 260 24.30 13.88 0.08
CA ARG A 260 23.78 14.21 -1.25
C ARG A 260 24.84 14.06 -2.34
N ASP A 261 26.07 14.46 -2.05
CA ASP A 261 27.20 14.29 -2.95
C ASP A 261 27.50 12.80 -3.19
N ILE A 262 27.53 11.98 -2.13
CA ILE A 262 27.82 10.54 -2.21
C ILE A 262 26.71 9.79 -2.97
N PHE A 263 25.44 10.10 -2.68
CA PHE A 263 24.30 9.40 -3.27
C PHE A 263 23.85 9.99 -4.61
N GLY A 264 24.57 10.98 -5.15
CA GLY A 264 24.28 11.58 -6.46
C GLY A 264 22.95 12.33 -6.50
N MET A 265 22.52 12.86 -5.36
CA MET A 265 21.27 13.61 -5.22
C MET A 265 21.50 15.01 -5.76
N THR A 266 21.09 15.25 -7.01
CA THR A 266 21.21 16.59 -7.61
C THR A 266 20.32 17.56 -6.88
N VAL A 267 20.92 18.46 -6.09
CA VAL A 267 20.22 19.62 -5.54
C VAL A 267 19.82 20.51 -6.72
N ARG A 268 18.57 20.42 -7.16
CA ARG A 268 17.99 21.51 -7.96
C ARG A 268 17.80 22.68 -7.01
N CYS A 269 18.75 23.62 -7.03
CA CYS A 269 18.51 24.96 -6.49
C CYS A 269 17.32 25.58 -7.25
N PRO A 270 16.49 26.41 -6.58
CA PRO A 270 15.28 26.99 -7.14
C PRO A 270 15.53 27.86 -8.38
#